data_AF-A0A848TXY8-F1
#
_entry.id   AF-A0A848TXY8-F1
#
_cell.length_a   1.000
_cell.length_b   1.000
_cell.length_c   1.000
_cell.angle_alpha   90.00
_cell.angle_beta   90.00
_cell.angle_gamma   90.00
#
_symmetry.space_group_name_H-M   'P 1'
#
loop_
_entity.id
_entity.type
_entity.pdbx_description
1 polymer ?
#
loop_
_entity_poly.entity_id
_entity_poly.type
_entity_poly.pdbx_seq_one_letter_code
_entity_poly.pdbx_strand_id
1 'polypeptide(L)'
;MYKTNKFTRLLLFLFISNIAISQVPEEVPNNQVEPVLPELQADMGVKKDSTPKFKKLKLDGIAAVVGDYVILESDIEKTLIDLKSQGAMTADITRCGLLGKLMEDRLYAHQAVQDSLLVSDDEVNL
;
A
#
# COMPACT_ATOMS: atom_id res chain seq x y z
N MET A 1 27.75 -10.58 46.30
CA MET A 1 27.67 -12.04 46.03
C MET A 1 26.20 -12.42 45.84
N TYR A 2 25.73 -12.64 44.61
CA TYR A 2 24.34 -13.06 44.34
C TYR A 2 24.25 -14.59 44.38
N LYS A 3 23.40 -15.12 45.25
CA LYS A 3 23.22 -16.58 45.44
C LYS A 3 22.33 -17.12 44.31
N THR A 4 22.93 -17.65 43.25
CA THR A 4 22.18 -18.20 42.11
C THR A 4 21.37 -19.42 42.55
N ASN A 5 20.04 -19.35 42.41
CA ASN A 5 19.16 -20.46 42.72
C ASN A 5 19.06 -21.39 41.49
N LYS A 6 18.99 -22.72 41.70
CA LYS A 6 19.01 -23.70 40.60
C LYS A 6 17.89 -23.46 39.58
N PHE A 7 16.76 -22.96 40.05
CA PHE A 7 15.61 -22.59 39.23
C PHE A 7 15.86 -21.38 38.32
N THR A 8 16.67 -20.42 38.76
CA THR A 8 17.05 -19.24 37.97
C THR A 8 17.97 -19.62 36.80
N ARG A 9 18.78 -20.68 36.96
CA ARG A 9 19.59 -21.24 35.85
C ARG A 9 18.73 -21.98 34.83
N LEU A 10 17.65 -22.63 35.27
CA LEU A 10 16.70 -23.31 34.38
C LEU A 10 15.89 -22.33 33.53
N LEU A 11 15.43 -21.21 34.14
CA LEU A 11 14.72 -20.15 33.42
C LEU A 11 15.62 -19.41 32.42
N LEU A 12 16.90 -19.21 32.73
CA LEU A 12 17.86 -18.61 31.79
C LEU A 12 18.10 -19.53 30.58
N PHE A 13 18.06 -20.84 30.76
CA PHE A 13 18.28 -21.82 29.68
C PHE A 13 17.11 -21.87 28.68
N LEU A 14 15.88 -21.64 29.14
CA LEU A 14 14.66 -21.62 28.30
C LEU A 14 14.56 -20.39 27.38
N PHE A 15 15.21 -19.28 27.73
CA PHE A 15 15.19 -18.07 26.90
C PHE A 15 16.20 -18.10 25.72
N ILE A 16 17.20 -19.00 25.76
CA ILE A 16 18.27 -19.05 24.75
C ILE A 16 17.88 -19.95 23.56
N SER A 17 16.84 -20.79 23.67
CA SER A 17 16.47 -21.76 22.62
C SER A 17 15.56 -21.21 21.50
N ASN A 18 15.15 -19.95 21.53
CA ASN A 18 14.20 -19.38 20.55
C ASN A 18 14.83 -18.48 19.46
N ILE A 19 16.16 -18.49 19.30
CA ILE A 19 16.82 -17.81 18.17
C ILE A 19 17.54 -18.83 17.30
N ALA A 20 16.79 -19.57 16.49
CA ALA A 20 17.34 -20.32 15.36
C ALA A 20 16.25 -20.72 14.33
N ILE A 21 15.86 -19.79 13.46
CA ILE A 21 15.51 -20.10 12.06
C ILE A 21 16.16 -19.01 11.19
N SER A 22 16.90 -19.44 10.16
CA SER A 22 17.78 -18.66 9.30
C SER A 22 17.35 -18.80 7.83
N GLN A 23 17.42 -17.68 7.08
CA GLN A 23 17.42 -17.49 5.60
C GLN A 23 16.13 -17.87 4.84
N VAL A 24 15.64 -17.08 3.86
CA VAL A 24 16.24 -16.76 2.55
C VAL A 24 15.80 -15.37 2.04
N PRO A 25 16.71 -14.47 1.61
CA PRO A 25 16.40 -13.45 0.60
C PRO A 25 16.48 -14.09 -0.80
N GLU A 26 15.37 -14.07 -1.53
CA GLU A 26 15.37 -14.46 -2.94
C GLU A 26 15.84 -13.26 -3.77
N GLU A 27 17.13 -13.26 -4.08
CA GLU A 27 17.73 -12.37 -5.08
C GLU A 27 17.46 -12.99 -6.46
N VAL A 28 16.47 -12.46 -7.18
CA VAL A 28 16.27 -12.84 -8.59
C VAL A 28 17.45 -12.27 -9.40
N PRO A 29 18.18 -13.10 -10.16
CA PRO A 29 19.43 -12.71 -10.80
C PRO A 29 19.23 -11.84 -12.04
N ASN A 30 20.13 -10.85 -12.10
CA ASN A 30 20.51 -9.96 -13.18
C ASN A 30 20.58 -10.65 -14.57
N ASN A 31 20.04 -9.97 -15.60
CA ASN A 31 20.52 -10.07 -16.97
C ASN A 31 19.95 -8.89 -17.74
N GLN A 32 20.71 -7.81 -17.93
CA GLN A 32 21.17 -7.39 -19.26
C GLN A 32 22.42 -6.50 -19.11
N VAL A 33 23.51 -7.04 -19.64
CA VAL A 33 24.84 -6.46 -19.76
C VAL A 33 24.84 -5.40 -20.87
N GLU A 34 25.41 -4.26 -20.57
CA GLU A 34 25.83 -3.21 -21.49
C GLU A 34 26.98 -3.69 -22.39
N PRO A 35 27.00 -3.36 -23.70
CA PRO A 35 28.25 -3.24 -24.42
C PRO A 35 28.55 -1.77 -24.70
N VAL A 36 29.54 -1.24 -23.99
CA VAL A 36 30.26 0.01 -24.30
C VAL A 36 31.23 -0.25 -25.46
N LEU A 37 31.21 0.58 -26.53
CA LEU A 37 32.39 1.16 -27.21
C LEU A 37 31.97 2.04 -28.43
N PRO A 38 32.82 2.95 -28.97
CA PRO A 38 33.17 4.28 -28.48
C PRO A 38 32.90 5.41 -29.50
N GLU A 39 33.16 6.64 -29.03
CA GLU A 39 32.92 7.99 -29.58
C GLU A 39 33.36 8.27 -31.02
N LEU A 40 32.55 9.06 -31.76
CA LEU A 40 33.04 10.10 -32.67
C LEU A 40 32.08 11.30 -32.66
N GLN A 41 32.57 12.43 -32.16
CA GLN A 41 31.91 13.73 -32.21
C GLN A 41 31.92 14.28 -33.65
N ALA A 42 30.79 14.81 -34.09
CA ALA A 42 30.75 15.93 -35.03
C ALA A 42 29.53 16.81 -34.70
N ASP A 43 29.83 17.99 -34.18
CA ASP A 43 28.91 19.10 -33.99
C ASP A 43 28.30 19.53 -35.34
N MET A 44 26.97 19.51 -35.42
CA MET A 44 26.26 20.48 -36.22
C MET A 44 25.01 20.88 -35.44
N GLY A 45 24.98 22.15 -35.02
CA GLY A 45 23.85 22.78 -34.38
C GLY A 45 22.55 22.59 -35.15
N VAL A 46 21.77 21.59 -34.74
CA VAL A 46 20.35 21.51 -35.04
C VAL A 46 19.65 22.01 -33.77
N LYS A 47 19.03 23.19 -33.86
CA LYS A 47 17.98 23.55 -32.91
C LYS A 47 16.93 22.43 -32.98
N LYS A 48 16.99 21.50 -32.03
CA LYS A 48 15.89 20.57 -31.81
C LYS A 48 14.71 21.43 -31.38
N ASP A 49 13.73 21.58 -32.27
CA ASP A 49 12.42 22.08 -31.90
C ASP A 49 11.91 21.17 -30.79
N SER A 50 12.07 21.66 -29.56
CA SER A 50 11.59 21.02 -28.36
C SER A 50 10.06 21.07 -28.44
N THR A 51 9.45 20.04 -29.02
CA THR A 51 8.06 19.70 -28.71
C THR A 51 7.91 19.72 -27.20
N PRO A 52 6.93 20.44 -26.62
CA PRO A 52 6.77 20.51 -25.17
C PRO A 52 6.70 19.09 -24.65
N LYS A 53 7.68 18.72 -23.83
CA LYS A 53 7.76 17.41 -23.21
C LYS A 53 6.50 17.25 -22.36
N PHE A 54 5.49 16.54 -22.87
CA PHE A 54 4.26 16.29 -22.14
C PHE A 54 4.65 15.58 -20.83
N LYS A 55 4.53 16.32 -19.73
CA LYS A 55 4.83 15.80 -18.41
C LYS A 55 3.65 14.90 -18.04
N LYS A 56 3.84 13.59 -18.15
CA LYS A 56 2.85 12.60 -17.72
C LYS A 56 2.56 12.85 -16.23
N LEU A 57 1.32 13.25 -15.92
CA LEU A 57 0.82 13.43 -14.57
C LEU A 57 0.06 12.17 -14.18
N LYS A 58 0.41 11.56 -13.04
CA LYS A 58 -0.41 10.50 -12.46
C LYS A 58 -1.67 11.15 -11.90
N LEU A 59 -2.84 10.68 -12.34
CA LEU A 59 -4.13 11.23 -11.91
C LEU A 59 -4.54 10.67 -10.55
N ASP A 60 -4.59 9.35 -10.42
CA ASP A 60 -4.98 8.68 -9.18
C ASP A 60 -4.18 7.39 -8.95
N GLY A 61 -4.00 7.04 -7.69
CA GLY A 61 -3.32 5.84 -7.23
C GLY A 61 -4.28 4.82 -6.63
N ILE A 62 -3.87 3.56 -6.62
CA ILE A 62 -4.56 2.50 -5.88
C ILE A 62 -4.00 2.47 -4.46
N ALA A 63 -4.85 2.64 -3.46
CA ALA A 63 -4.46 2.61 -2.06
C ALA A 63 -4.54 1.18 -1.46
N ALA A 64 -5.57 0.41 -1.81
CA ALA A 64 -5.77 -0.97 -1.34
C ALA A 64 -6.69 -1.77 -2.28
N VAL A 65 -6.68 -3.10 -2.14
CA VAL A 65 -7.53 -4.04 -2.89
C VAL A 65 -8.17 -5.03 -1.92
N VAL A 66 -9.48 -5.26 -2.04
CA VAL A 66 -10.26 -6.20 -1.22
C VAL A 66 -11.11 -7.06 -2.16
N GLY A 67 -10.69 -8.31 -2.37
CA GLY A 67 -11.30 -9.19 -3.37
C GLY A 67 -11.23 -8.55 -4.76
N ASP A 68 -12.39 -8.39 -5.40
CA ASP A 68 -12.54 -7.75 -6.71
C ASP A 68 -12.71 -6.22 -6.64
N TYR A 69 -12.73 -5.63 -5.43
CA TYR A 69 -12.91 -4.19 -5.24
C TYR A 69 -11.57 -3.48 -5.02
N VAL A 70 -11.43 -2.30 -5.65
CA VAL A 70 -10.24 -1.44 -5.55
C VAL A 70 -10.61 -0.17 -4.81
N ILE A 71 -9.76 0.24 -3.87
CA ILE A 71 -9.87 1.51 -3.14
C ILE A 71 -8.85 2.49 -3.71
N LEU A 72 -9.33 3.63 -4.20
CA LEU A 72 -8.49 4.67 -4.77
C LEU A 72 -8.05 5.65 -3.68
N GLU A 73 -6.88 6.29 -3.86
CA GLU A 73 -6.42 7.32 -2.93
C GLU A 73 -7.41 8.51 -2.89
N SER A 74 -8.02 8.84 -4.03
CA SER A 74 -9.04 9.89 -4.07
C SER A 74 -10.29 9.57 -3.23
N ASP A 75 -10.62 8.31 -2.98
CA ASP A 75 -11.78 7.95 -2.15
C ASP A 75 -11.52 8.28 -0.67
N ILE A 76 -10.29 8.07 -0.20
CA ILE A 76 -9.86 8.44 1.16
C ILE A 76 -9.91 9.96 1.33
N GLU A 77 -9.48 10.71 0.31
CA GLU A 77 -9.48 12.18 0.37
C GLU A 77 -10.88 12.77 0.24
N LYS A 78 -11.73 12.22 -0.65
CA LYS A 78 -13.14 12.63 -0.76
C LYS A 78 -13.88 12.41 0.54
N THR A 79 -13.77 11.21 1.12
CA THR A 79 -14.44 10.91 2.39
C THR A 79 -13.97 11.83 3.53
N LEU A 80 -12.69 12.20 3.56
CA LEU A 80 -12.20 13.20 4.50
C LEU A 80 -12.80 14.60 4.25
N ILE A 81 -12.97 15.00 2.99
CA ILE A 81 -13.61 16.27 2.60
C ILE A 81 -15.10 16.26 2.94
N ASP A 82 -15.78 15.14 2.75
CA ASP A 82 -17.20 14.97 3.06
C ASP A 82 -17.43 15.02 4.57
N LEU A 83 -16.56 14.40 5.37
CA LEU A 83 -16.63 14.49 6.83
C LEU A 83 -16.35 15.93 7.31
N LYS A 84 -15.42 16.63 6.65
CA LYS A 84 -15.18 18.06 6.90
C LYS A 84 -16.41 18.92 6.59
N SER A 85 -17.07 18.66 5.46
CA SER A 85 -18.24 19.43 5.03
C SER A 85 -19.46 19.18 5.91
N GLN A 86 -19.56 17.98 6.50
CA GLN A 86 -20.56 17.60 7.51
C GLN A 86 -20.26 18.19 8.90
N GLY A 87 -19.17 18.95 9.07
CA GLY A 87 -18.81 19.58 10.34
C GLY A 87 -18.23 18.61 11.38
N ALA A 88 -17.79 17.42 10.97
CA ALA A 88 -17.16 16.47 11.88
C ALA A 88 -15.80 17.01 12.38
N MET A 89 -15.48 16.73 13.64
CA MET A 89 -14.17 17.06 14.20
C MET A 89 -13.08 16.23 13.51
N THR A 90 -12.33 16.87 12.64
CA THR A 90 -11.26 16.23 11.85
C THR A 90 -10.01 15.89 12.64
N ALA A 91 -9.92 16.34 13.89
CA ALA A 91 -8.75 16.13 14.73
C ALA A 91 -8.51 14.65 15.05
N ASP A 92 -9.57 13.84 15.12
CA ASP A 92 -9.50 12.45 15.57
C ASP A 92 -9.48 11.45 14.40
N ILE A 93 -9.71 11.90 13.16
CA ILE A 93 -9.81 11.03 11.99
C ILE A 93 -8.47 10.96 11.28
N THR A 94 -7.79 9.82 11.42
CA THR A 94 -6.54 9.55 10.71
C THR A 94 -6.80 8.95 9.32
N ARG A 95 -5.93 9.22 8.35
CA ARG A 95 -6.00 8.60 7.01
C ARG A 95 -6.01 7.08 7.07
N CYS A 96 -5.20 6.49 7.94
CA CYS A 96 -5.14 5.04 8.13
C CYS A 96 -6.45 4.50 8.73
N GLY A 97 -7.03 5.19 9.73
CA GLY A 97 -8.33 4.80 10.30
C GLY A 97 -9.45 4.86 9.26
N LEU A 98 -9.45 5.88 8.41
CA LEU A 98 -10.42 6.03 7.33
C LEU A 98 -10.25 4.94 6.26
N LEU A 99 -9.01 4.62 5.89
CA LEU A 99 -8.70 3.49 5.01
C LEU A 99 -9.19 2.17 5.60
N GLY A 100 -8.97 1.93 6.90
CA GLY A 100 -9.45 0.74 7.60
C GLY A 100 -10.98 0.59 7.51
N LYS A 101 -11.72 1.68 7.75
CA LYS A 101 -13.18 1.72 7.57
C LYS A 101 -13.57 1.39 6.12
N LEU A 102 -12.90 1.98 5.13
CA LEU A 102 -13.18 1.71 3.72
C LEU A 102 -12.92 0.25 3.35
N MET A 103 -11.87 -0.38 3.90
CA MET A 103 -11.59 -1.80 3.70
C MET A 103 -12.67 -2.69 4.31
N GLU A 104 -13.15 -2.35 5.50
CA GLU A 104 -14.27 -3.05 6.15
C GLU A 104 -15.56 -2.94 5.33
N ASP A 105 -15.91 -1.73 4.86
CA ASP A 105 -17.11 -1.50 4.05
C ASP A 105 -17.07 -2.31 2.73
N ARG A 106 -15.89 -2.40 2.09
CA ARG A 106 -15.72 -3.23 0.87
C ARG A 106 -15.78 -4.73 1.16
N LEU A 107 -15.29 -5.17 2.32
CA LEU A 107 -15.39 -6.57 2.73
C LEU A 107 -16.86 -6.99 2.89
N TYR A 108 -17.68 -6.15 3.55
CA TYR A 108 -19.11 -6.43 3.68
C TYR A 108 -19.84 -6.40 2.34
N ALA A 109 -19.52 -5.45 1.47
CA ALA A 109 -20.09 -5.40 0.12
C ALA A 109 -19.76 -6.66 -0.69
N HIS A 110 -18.52 -7.16 -0.60
CA HIS A 110 -18.12 -8.40 -1.26
C HIS A 110 -18.90 -9.60 -0.71
N GLN A 111 -19.10 -9.67 0.60
CA GLN A 111 -19.87 -10.76 1.22
C GLN A 111 -21.36 -10.69 0.85
N ALA A 112 -21.97 -9.50 0.80
CA ALA A 112 -23.37 -9.33 0.43
C ALA A 112 -23.68 -9.89 -0.96
N VAL A 113 -22.75 -9.77 -1.92
CA VAL A 113 -22.86 -10.38 -3.25
C VAL A 113 -22.85 -11.92 -3.16
N GLN A 114 -22.00 -12.50 -2.32
CA GLN A 114 -21.96 -13.96 -2.12
C GLN A 114 -23.22 -14.50 -1.44
N ASP A 115 -23.75 -13.76 -0.48
CA ASP A 115 -24.99 -14.09 0.24
C ASP A 115 -26.25 -13.77 -0.56
N SER A 116 -26.10 -13.36 -1.84
CA SER A 116 -27.19 -13.04 -2.75
C SER A 116 -28.13 -11.93 -2.26
N LEU A 117 -27.60 -10.96 -1.50
CA LEU A 117 -28.34 -9.80 -1.00
C LEU A 117 -28.34 -8.68 -2.05
N LEU A 118 -29.07 -8.89 -3.15
CA LEU A 118 -29.24 -7.90 -4.21
C LEU A 118 -30.38 -6.92 -3.86
N VAL A 119 -30.13 -5.63 -4.03
CA VAL A 119 -31.12 -4.56 -3.83
C VAL A 119 -31.50 -3.98 -5.19
N SER A 120 -32.80 -3.86 -5.46
CA SER A 120 -33.31 -3.25 -6.69
C SER A 120 -33.44 -1.73 -6.57
N ASP A 121 -33.39 -1.01 -7.71
CA ASP A 121 -33.48 0.46 -7.70
C ASP A 121 -34.82 0.97 -7.14
N ASP A 122 -35.90 0.20 -7.30
CA ASP A 122 -37.23 0.52 -6.78
C ASP A 122 -37.27 0.50 -5.24
N GLU A 123 -36.41 -0.29 -4.59
CA GLU A 123 -36.33 -0.36 -3.12
C GLU A 123 -35.56 0.83 -2.51
N VAL A 124 -34.73 1.51 -3.29
CA VAL A 124 -33.89 2.63 -2.82
C VAL A 124 -34.56 4.00 -3.04
N ASN A 125 -35.38 4.13 -4.09
CA ASN A 125 -35.95 5.41 -4.53
C ASN A 125 -37.39 5.68 -4.05
N LEU A 126 -37.85 4.99 -2.99
CA LEU A 126 -39.17 5.23 -2.36
C LEU A 126 -39.26 6.59 -1.68
#